data_AF-A0A257RUG1-F1
#
_entry.id   AF-A0A257RUG1-F1
#
_cell.length_a   1.000
_cell.length_b   1.000
_cell.length_c   1.000
_cell.angle_alpha   90.00
_cell.angle_beta   90.00
_cell.angle_gamma   90.00
#
_symmetry.space_group_name_H-M   'P 1'
#
loop_
_entity.id
_entity.type
_entity.pdbx_description
1 polymer ?
#
loop_
_entity_poly.entity_id
_entity_poly.type
_entity_poly.pdbx_seq_one_letter_code
_entity_poly.pdbx_strand_id
1 'polypeptide(L)' 'MRYIDSRKSRWGVEPICRVLQFAPSTYYATRGRPPSARQVSDDALKPEIVRVHESNCDGVYGAKKIWK' A
#
# COMPACT_ATOMS: atom_id res chain seq x y z
N MET A 1 -5.84 -1.47 7.40
CA MET A 1 -6.96 -1.44 6.43
C MET A 1 -7.81 -0.22 6.74
N ARG A 2 -7.52 0.95 6.11
CA ARG A 2 -8.10 2.25 6.50
C ARG A 2 -9.64 2.25 6.62
N TYR A 3 -10.33 1.56 5.73
CA TYR A 3 -11.80 1.48 5.76
C TYR A 3 -12.34 0.82 7.04
N ILE A 4 -11.77 -0.32 7.42
CA ILE A 4 -12.21 -1.10 8.60
C ILE A 4 -11.78 -0.38 9.89
N ASP A 5 -10.55 0.14 9.90
CA ASP A 5 -9.99 0.85 11.05
C ASP A 5 -10.84 2.07 11.44
N SER A 6 -11.37 2.81 10.46
CA SER A 6 -12.22 4.00 10.68
C SER A 6 -13.66 3.69 11.08
N ARG A 7 -14.14 2.45 10.87
CA ARG A 7 -15.56 2.08 10.97
C ARG A 7 -15.84 1.03 12.04
N LYS A 8 -14.81 0.33 12.52
CA LYS A 8 -14.93 -0.75 13.53
C LYS A 8 -15.56 -0.29 14.85
N SER A 9 -15.46 0.99 15.22
CA SER A 9 -16.10 1.51 16.44
C SER A 9 -17.62 1.50 16.38
N ARG A 10 -18.19 1.74 15.18
CA ARG A 10 -19.63 1.78 14.96
C ARG A 10 -20.23 0.42 14.64
N TRP A 11 -19.54 -0.39 13.84
CA TRP A 11 -20.10 -1.64 13.30
C TRP A 11 -19.36 -2.92 13.72
N GLY A 12 -18.22 -2.81 14.40
CA GLY A 12 -17.35 -3.96 14.66
C GLY A 12 -16.60 -4.43 13.40
N VAL A 13 -15.61 -5.30 13.61
CA VAL A 13 -14.79 -5.85 12.51
C VAL A 13 -15.55 -6.95 11.76
N GLU A 14 -16.18 -7.89 12.47
CA GLU A 14 -16.84 -9.04 11.87
C GLU A 14 -17.97 -8.69 10.88
N PRO A 15 -18.89 -7.75 11.18
CA PRO A 15 -19.94 -7.38 10.23
C PRO A 15 -19.39 -6.74 8.96
N ILE A 16 -18.32 -5.94 9.08
CA ILE A 16 -17.66 -5.32 7.93
C ILE A 16 -16.98 -6.39 7.06
N CYS A 17 -16.23 -7.30 7.68
CA CYS A 17 -15.57 -8.40 6.98
C CYS A 17 -16.58 -9.32 6.27
N ARG A 18 -17.74 -9.57 6.90
CA ARG A 18 -18.84 -10.32 6.28
C ARG A 18 -19.37 -9.65 5.01
N VAL A 19 -19.61 -8.34 5.04
CA VAL A 19 -20.08 -7.61 3.84
C VAL A 19 -19.02 -7.58 2.75
N LEU A 20 -17.75 -7.41 3.11
CA LEU A 20 -16.61 -7.40 2.18
C LEU A 20 -16.18 -8.81 1.73
N GLN A 21 -16.87 -9.86 2.18
CA GLN A 21 -16.64 -11.25 1.79
C GLN A 21 -15.22 -11.76 2.08
N PHE A 22 -14.67 -11.47 3.27
CA PHE A 22 -13.41 -12.06 3.71
C PHE A 22 -13.40 -12.38 5.23
N ALA A 23 -12.47 -13.23 5.67
CA ALA A 23 -12.42 -13.69 7.05
C ALA A 23 -11.89 -12.62 8.03
N PRO A 24 -12.48 -12.48 9.23
CA PRO A 24 -11.94 -11.60 10.29
C PRO A 24 -10.50 -11.95 10.69
N SER A 25 -10.11 -13.23 10.63
CA SER A 25 -8.74 -13.68 10.88
C SER A 25 -7.73 -13.04 9.93
N THR A 26 -8.09 -12.82 8.66
CA THR A 26 -7.25 -12.10 7.69
C THR A 26 -7.03 -10.65 8.12
N TYR A 27 -8.04 -9.96 8.64
CA TYR A 27 -7.88 -8.59 9.14
C TYR A 27 -6.84 -8.55 10.27
N TYR A 28 -6.97 -9.40 11.29
CA TYR A 28 -6.01 -9.42 12.40
C TYR A 28 -4.61 -9.87 11.96
N ALA A 29 -4.51 -10.87 11.08
CA ALA A 29 -3.22 -11.32 10.53
C ALA A 29 -2.50 -10.20 9.75
N THR A 30 -3.24 -9.40 8.96
CA THR A 30 -2.65 -8.29 8.19
C THR A 30 -2.17 -7.14 9.07
N ARG A 31 -2.76 -6.93 10.25
CA ARG A 31 -2.39 -5.83 11.16
C ARG A 31 -1.03 -6.00 11.81
N GLY A 32 -0.58 -7.24 12.03
CA GLY A 32 0.71 -7.57 12.64
C GLY A 32 1.79 -7.98 11.64
N ARG A 33 1.48 -8.01 10.34
CA ARG A 33 2.42 -8.51 9.33
C ARG A 33 3.56 -7.50 9.12
N PRO A 34 4.83 -7.93 9.14
CA PRO A 34 5.94 -7.06 8.74
C PRO A 34 5.80 -6.67 7.26
N PRO A 35 6.46 -5.58 6.82
CA PRO A 35 6.53 -5.22 5.41
C PRO A 35 6.97 -6.42 4.57
N SER A 36 6.28 -6.65 3.45
CA SER A 36 6.71 -7.68 2.51
C SER A 36 8.04 -7.30 1.86
N ALA A 37 8.81 -8.29 1.39
CA ALA A 37 10.07 -8.03 0.66
C ALA A 37 9.86 -7.02 -0.49
N ARG A 38 8.75 -7.15 -1.23
CA ARG A 38 8.36 -6.21 -2.28
C ARG A 38 8.14 -4.79 -1.75
N GLN A 39 7.42 -4.64 -0.64
CA GLN A 39 7.18 -3.33 -0.03
C GLN A 39 8.50 -2.67 0.40
N VAL A 40 9.42 -3.43 0.98
CA VAL A 40 10.75 -2.93 1.35
C VAL A 40 11.51 -2.46 0.10
N SER A 41 11.52 -3.25 -0.97
CA SER A 41 12.16 -2.86 -2.24
C SER A 41 11.50 -1.63 -2.86
N ASP A 42 10.17 -1.56 -2.87
CA ASP A 42 9.42 -0.42 -3.43
C ASP A 42 9.69 0.85 -2.62
N ASP A 43 9.75 0.76 -1.29
CA ASP A 43 10.03 1.90 -0.42
C ASP A 43 11.47 2.43 -0.60
N ALA A 44 12.43 1.56 -0.93
CA ALA A 44 13.78 1.96 -1.33
C ALA A 44 13.83 2.57 -2.75
N LEU A 45 13.01 2.06 -3.69
CA LEU A 45 13.05 2.48 -5.09
C LEU A 45 12.28 3.78 -5.37
N LYS A 46 11.17 4.03 -4.66
CA LYS A 46 10.37 5.26 -4.81
C LYS A 46 11.18 6.56 -4.79
N PRO A 47 12.07 6.83 -3.81
CA PRO A 47 12.84 8.08 -3.80
C PRO A 47 13.78 8.20 -5.00
N GLU A 48 14.34 7.08 -5.47
CA GLU A 48 15.20 7.03 -6.65
C GLU A 48 14.42 7.39 -7.91
N ILE A 49 13.19 6.85 -8.05
CA ILE A 49 12.27 7.18 -9.14
C ILE A 49 11.95 8.68 -9.14
N VAL A 50 11.63 9.25 -7.98
CA VAL A 50 11.33 10.69 -7.84
C VAL A 50 12.55 11.52 -8.25
N ARG A 51 13.74 11.20 -7.74
CA ARG A 51 14.97 11.91 -8.09
C ARG A 51 15.24 11.90 -9.59
N VAL A 52 15.16 10.74 -10.24
CA VAL A 52 15.39 10.61 -11.68
C VAL A 52 14.33 11.33 -12.49
N HIS A 53 13.08 11.33 -12.01
CA HIS A 53 12.01 12.06 -12.66
C HIS A 53 12.25 13.57 -12.61
N GLU A 54 12.57 14.12 -11.44
CA GLU A 54 12.82 15.55 -11.24
C GLU A 54 14.11 16.04 -11.90
N SER A 55 15.17 15.23 -11.91
CA SER A 55 16.47 15.63 -12.49
C SER A 55 16.49 15.61 -14.02
N ASN A 56 15.49 15.01 -14.67
CA ASN A 56 15.42 14.92 -16.13
C ASN A 56 14.38 15.90 -16.66
N CYS A 57 14.74 16.74 -17.65
CA CYS A 57 13.84 17.60 -18.45
C CYS A 57 12.53 17.99 -17.73
N ASP A 58 12.60 18.50 -16.50
CA ASP A 58 11.48 18.92 -15.65
C ASP A 58 10.33 17.89 -15.51
N GLY A 59 10.63 16.59 -15.34
CA GLY A 59 9.60 15.57 -15.08
C GLY A 59 8.95 14.97 -16.33
N VAL A 60 9.54 15.12 -17.52
CA VAL A 60 8.94 14.56 -18.75
C VAL A 60 9.14 13.03 -18.86
N TYR A 61 10.04 12.45 -18.06
CA TYR A 61 10.32 11.02 -18.13
C TYR A 61 9.23 10.20 -17.42
N GLY A 62 8.44 9.48 -18.21
CA GLY A 62 7.48 8.51 -17.71
C GLY A 62 8.10 7.14 -17.41
N ALA A 63 7.28 6.21 -16.92
CA ALA A 63 7.69 4.89 -16.41
C ALA A 63 8.68 4.13 -17.32
N LYS A 64 8.44 4.11 -18.64
CA LYS A 64 9.31 3.40 -19.60
C LYS A 64 10.75 3.93 -19.66
N LYS A 65 10.94 5.23 -19.41
CA LYS A 65 12.27 5.87 -19.41
C LYS A 65 12.97 5.77 -18.06
N ILE A 66 12.21 5.62 -16.97
CA ILE A 66 12.75 5.48 -15.62
C ILE A 66 13.12 4.01 -15.32
N TRP A 67 12.41 3.05 -15.92
CA TRP A 67 12.61 1.61 -15.68
C TRP A 67 13.74 0.97 -16.49
N LYS A 68 14.25 1.67 -17.51
CA LYS A 68 15.38 1.21 -18.34
C LYS A 68 16.70 1.68 -17.74
#